data_AF-A0A934S811-F1
#
_entry.id   AF-A0A934S811-F1
#
_cell.length_a   1.000
_cell.length_b   1.000
_cell.length_c   1.000
_cell.angle_alpha   90.00
_cell.angle_beta   90.00
_cell.angle_gamma   90.00
#
_symmetry.space_group_name_H-M   'P 1'
#
loop_
_entity.id
_entity.type
_entity.pdbx_description
1 polymer ?
#
loop_
_entity_poly.entity_id
_entity_poly.type
_entity_poly.pdbx_seq_one_letter_code
_entity_poly.pdbx_strand_id
1 'polypeptide(L)'
;MARYIAKCSGDQLEALIINPGVDEGLSFAGYPLAAQVRETVAAEMFRRRGLACLDWITDSISDAVAITLAREVAKTNPDFAIQKLKGMGRYVGIVPNMIQSAVINRAAMRSAPELIELLKDNKFSVQAVTNFAPDFNFTEYINDMNGAGKVTNSAWKFLAAKDPDQTRSLLIEGLGGSSGNGFSAAVEGMAIINGETEAAKWYVSMLDEIPETTRKESLRMLALSDASPRLEAVFNGLQSEQDRAEFGANLLNNYRTKTEWLLDESVEVRGKIIEHWMKNTMARTKGPLNAKELINTMDKLNFPEESREKLLSLLPPTSN
;
A
#
# COMPACT_ATOMS: atom_id res chain seq x y z
N MET A 1 -16.13 1.49 26.50
CA MET A 1 -16.32 2.83 25.92
C MET A 1 -17.70 3.02 25.29
N ALA A 2 -18.06 2.34 24.20
CA ALA A 2 -19.35 2.54 23.51
C ALA A 2 -20.60 2.40 24.41
N ARG A 3 -20.64 1.40 25.30
CA ARG A 3 -21.74 1.23 26.29
C ARG A 3 -21.88 2.38 27.29
N TYR A 4 -20.79 3.09 27.60
CA TYR A 4 -20.82 4.26 28.47
C TYR A 4 -21.34 5.48 27.69
N ILE A 5 -20.79 5.72 26.50
CA ILE A 5 -21.22 6.81 25.61
C ILE A 5 -22.72 6.70 25.27
N ALA A 6 -23.22 5.48 25.03
CA ALA A 6 -24.64 5.24 24.79
C ALA A 6 -25.55 5.61 25.98
N LYS A 7 -25.02 5.77 27.19
CA LYS A 7 -25.77 6.19 28.39
C LYS A 7 -25.63 7.69 28.69
N CYS A 8 -24.71 8.41 28.03
CA CYS A 8 -24.56 9.84 28.19
C CYS A 8 -25.81 10.60 27.71
N SER A 9 -26.15 11.71 28.37
CA SER A 9 -27.13 12.71 27.91
C SER A 9 -26.59 13.50 26.71
N GLY A 10 -27.44 14.32 26.07
CA GLY A 10 -27.04 15.18 24.95
C GLY A 10 -25.87 16.10 25.31
N ASP A 11 -26.00 16.84 26.40
CA ASP A 11 -24.98 17.80 26.87
C ASP A 11 -23.66 17.09 27.23
N GLN A 12 -23.75 15.87 27.79
CA GLN A 12 -22.57 15.05 28.07
C GLN A 12 -21.86 14.59 26.80
N LEU A 13 -22.60 14.26 25.73
CA LEU A 13 -22.01 13.92 24.43
C LEU A 13 -21.33 15.15 23.80
N GLU A 14 -21.97 16.32 23.88
CA GLU A 14 -21.43 17.59 23.37
C GLU A 14 -20.15 18.01 24.10
N ALA A 15 -20.14 17.92 25.43
CA ALA A 15 -18.93 18.16 26.21
C ALA A 15 -17.81 17.18 25.86
N LEU A 16 -18.14 15.88 25.72
CA LEU A 16 -17.17 14.82 25.47
C LEU A 16 -16.58 14.85 24.05
N ILE A 17 -17.35 15.27 23.03
CA ILE A 17 -16.80 15.41 21.68
C ILE A 17 -15.87 16.63 21.56
N ILE A 18 -16.14 17.72 22.30
CA ILE A 18 -15.29 18.91 22.34
C ILE A 18 -13.99 18.58 23.09
N ASN A 19 -14.14 18.01 24.28
CA ASN A 19 -13.05 17.63 25.17
C ASN A 19 -13.19 16.15 25.60
N PRO A 20 -12.56 15.21 24.87
CA PRO A 20 -12.65 13.78 25.18
C PRO A 20 -11.94 13.35 26.46
N GLY A 21 -11.34 14.29 27.23
CA GLY A 21 -10.83 14.02 28.57
C GLY A 21 -9.58 13.15 28.62
N VAL A 22 -8.62 13.40 27.74
CA VAL A 22 -7.28 12.81 27.86
C VAL A 22 -6.39 13.84 28.55
N ASP A 23 -5.97 13.55 29.79
CA ASP A 23 -5.15 14.46 30.61
C ASP A 23 -4.00 15.08 29.79
N GLU A 24 -3.81 16.39 29.94
CA GLU A 24 -2.76 17.21 29.28
C GLU A 24 -1.32 16.76 29.59
N GLY A 25 -1.14 15.72 30.43
CA GLY A 25 0.15 15.12 30.80
C GLY A 25 0.50 13.80 30.09
N LEU A 26 -0.37 13.24 29.24
CA LEU A 26 -0.05 12.04 28.49
C LEU A 26 0.65 12.39 27.17
N SER A 27 1.82 11.77 26.97
CA SER A 27 2.64 11.84 25.75
C SER A 27 1.86 11.50 24.48
N PHE A 28 2.50 11.56 23.31
CA PHE A 28 1.98 11.20 21.97
C PHE A 28 1.02 9.97 21.91
N ALA A 29 1.04 9.06 22.90
CA ALA A 29 0.11 7.95 23.08
C ALA A 29 -1.36 8.35 23.42
N GLY A 30 -1.64 9.58 23.87
CA GLY A 30 -3.01 10.02 24.22
C GLY A 30 -3.89 10.44 23.02
N TYR A 31 -3.27 10.84 21.92
CA TYR A 31 -3.95 11.32 20.71
C TYR A 31 -4.86 10.26 20.03
N PRO A 32 -4.42 8.99 19.85
CA PRO A 32 -5.27 7.95 19.27
C PRO A 32 -6.54 7.68 20.08
N LEU A 33 -6.45 7.72 21.41
CA LEU A 33 -7.60 7.49 22.29
C LEU A 33 -8.60 8.63 22.20
N ALA A 34 -8.13 9.89 22.21
CA ALA A 34 -8.99 11.06 22.03
C ALA A 34 -9.77 11.01 20.70
N ALA A 35 -9.11 10.61 19.61
CA ALA A 35 -9.75 10.45 18.31
C ALA A 35 -10.83 9.36 18.32
N GLN A 36 -10.55 8.20 18.90
CA GLN A 36 -11.51 7.10 19.02
C GLN A 36 -12.73 7.48 19.88
N VAL A 37 -12.53 8.24 20.96
CA VAL A 37 -13.63 8.78 21.77
C VAL A 37 -14.48 9.71 20.91
N ARG A 38 -13.86 10.69 20.21
CA ARG A 38 -14.59 11.63 19.34
C ARG A 38 -15.40 10.91 18.26
N GLU A 39 -14.82 9.91 17.58
CA GLU A 39 -15.52 9.11 16.57
C GLU A 39 -16.70 8.35 17.17
N THR A 40 -16.52 7.74 18.35
CA THR A 40 -17.60 7.00 19.03
C THR A 40 -18.73 7.93 19.48
N VAL A 41 -18.39 9.12 19.98
CA VAL A 41 -19.37 10.13 20.37
C VAL A 41 -20.10 10.68 19.16
N ALA A 42 -19.39 11.00 18.08
CA ALA A 42 -19.98 11.46 16.83
C ALA A 42 -20.96 10.44 16.25
N ALA A 43 -20.60 9.16 16.27
CA ALA A 43 -21.46 8.08 15.81
C ALA A 43 -22.74 7.99 16.65
N GLU A 44 -22.63 8.14 17.98
CA GLU A 44 -23.80 8.15 18.88
C GLU A 44 -24.68 9.40 18.69
N MET A 45 -24.06 10.57 18.49
CA MET A 45 -24.79 11.81 18.19
C MET A 45 -25.56 11.68 16.87
N PHE A 46 -24.92 11.15 15.82
CA PHE A 46 -25.59 10.87 14.55
C PHE A 46 -26.70 9.83 14.70
N ARG A 47 -26.48 8.76 15.48
CA ARG A 47 -27.51 7.74 15.73
C ARG A 47 -28.76 8.34 16.38
N ARG A 48 -28.63 9.32 17.29
CA ARG A 48 -29.76 9.94 18.00
C ARG A 48 -30.42 11.07 17.22
N ARG A 49 -29.64 11.88 16.51
CA ARG A 49 -30.10 13.13 15.88
C ARG A 49 -30.21 13.06 14.36
N GLY A 50 -29.67 12.02 13.73
CA GLY A 50 -29.55 11.92 12.29
C GLY A 50 -28.79 13.11 11.70
N LEU A 51 -29.26 13.62 10.56
CA LEU A 51 -28.64 14.75 9.85
C LEU A 51 -28.58 16.03 10.71
N ALA A 52 -29.50 16.21 11.67
CA ALA A 52 -29.54 17.38 12.54
C ALA A 52 -28.33 17.48 13.50
N CYS A 53 -27.49 16.43 13.61
CA CYS A 53 -26.25 16.53 14.38
C CYS A 53 -25.27 17.58 13.83
N LEU A 54 -25.32 17.90 12.53
CA LEU A 54 -24.48 18.96 11.95
C LEU A 54 -25.03 20.37 12.16
N ASP A 55 -26.32 20.51 12.49
CA ASP A 55 -26.92 21.84 12.75
C ASP A 55 -26.51 22.40 14.12
N TRP A 56 -25.98 21.55 15.00
CA TRP A 56 -25.37 21.96 16.25
C TRP A 56 -24.00 22.63 16.07
N ILE A 57 -23.33 22.42 14.93
CA ILE A 57 -21.99 22.99 14.69
C ILE A 57 -22.11 24.51 14.49
N THR A 58 -21.51 25.27 15.38
CA THR A 58 -21.38 26.73 15.31
C THR A 58 -19.94 27.15 14.99
N ASP A 59 -19.72 28.44 14.73
CA ASP A 59 -18.37 28.99 14.45
C ASP A 59 -17.37 28.78 15.59
N SER A 60 -17.85 28.66 16.83
CA SER A 60 -17.03 28.39 18.02
C SER A 60 -16.59 26.93 18.16
N ILE A 61 -17.17 26.01 17.39
CA ILE A 61 -16.78 24.59 17.39
C ILE A 61 -15.56 24.40 16.50
N SER A 62 -14.58 23.64 16.99
CA SER A 62 -13.34 23.37 16.24
C SER A 62 -13.58 22.54 14.98
N ASP A 63 -12.73 22.72 13.97
CA ASP A 63 -12.82 21.96 12.72
C ASP A 63 -12.69 20.46 12.94
N ALA A 64 -11.87 20.03 13.90
CA ALA A 64 -11.73 18.62 14.25
C ALA A 64 -13.09 17.99 14.65
N VAL A 65 -13.90 18.69 15.44
CA VAL A 65 -15.25 18.22 15.82
C VAL A 65 -16.18 18.23 14.62
N ALA A 66 -16.21 19.33 13.86
CA ALA A 66 -17.07 19.47 12.70
C ALA A 66 -16.80 18.39 11.63
N ILE A 67 -15.53 18.16 11.31
CA ILE A 67 -15.09 17.11 10.37
C ILE A 67 -15.43 15.72 10.91
N THR A 68 -15.26 15.46 12.21
CA THR A 68 -15.59 14.14 12.80
C THR A 68 -17.07 13.83 12.68
N LEU A 69 -17.95 14.78 13.03
CA LEU A 69 -19.40 14.61 12.85
C LEU A 69 -19.77 14.45 11.36
N ALA A 70 -19.17 15.26 10.49
CA ALA A 70 -19.43 15.20 9.06
C ALA A 70 -19.00 13.85 8.44
N ARG A 71 -17.90 13.25 8.91
CA ARG A 71 -17.49 11.89 8.52
C ARG A 71 -18.55 10.85 8.87
N GLU A 72 -19.16 10.92 10.05
CA GLU A 72 -20.23 10.00 10.45
C GLU A 72 -21.48 10.17 9.58
N VAL A 73 -21.87 11.41 9.30
CA VAL A 73 -22.99 11.69 8.40
C VAL A 73 -22.70 11.22 6.97
N ALA A 74 -21.48 11.44 6.48
CA ALA A 74 -21.08 11.09 5.13
C ALA A 74 -21.19 9.59 4.83
N LYS A 75 -21.02 8.73 5.84
CA LYS A 75 -21.24 7.28 5.71
C LYS A 75 -22.65 6.91 5.24
N THR A 76 -23.62 7.81 5.36
CA THR A 76 -25.02 7.60 4.92
C THR A 76 -25.45 8.63 3.88
N ASN A 77 -25.03 9.90 4.02
CA ASN A 77 -25.39 10.98 3.11
C ASN A 77 -24.17 11.88 2.82
N PRO A 78 -23.28 11.47 1.90
CA PRO A 78 -22.03 12.19 1.62
C PRO A 78 -22.27 13.58 1.05
N ASP A 79 -23.23 13.74 0.14
CA ASP A 79 -23.51 15.04 -0.48
C ASP A 79 -24.00 16.07 0.55
N PHE A 80 -24.86 15.66 1.48
CA PHE A 80 -25.31 16.54 2.56
C PHE A 80 -24.14 16.97 3.47
N ALA A 81 -23.27 16.04 3.86
CA ALA A 81 -22.09 16.35 4.68
C ALA A 81 -21.15 17.34 3.96
N ILE A 82 -20.90 17.12 2.67
CA ILE A 82 -20.07 18.00 1.83
C ILE A 82 -20.70 19.39 1.73
N GLN A 83 -22.00 19.49 1.43
CA GLN A 83 -22.70 20.77 1.32
C GLN A 83 -22.68 21.55 2.64
N LYS A 84 -22.91 20.88 3.77
CA LYS A 84 -22.83 21.51 5.10
C LYS A 84 -21.44 22.04 5.40
N LEU A 85 -20.38 21.25 5.17
CA LEU A 85 -19.00 21.72 5.37
C LEU A 85 -18.62 22.87 4.42
N LYS A 86 -19.10 22.85 3.18
CA LYS A 86 -18.91 23.97 2.24
C LYS A 86 -19.60 25.25 2.72
N GLY A 87 -20.84 25.14 3.20
CA GLY A 87 -21.59 26.27 3.75
C GLY A 87 -20.92 26.90 4.98
N MET A 88 -20.19 26.10 5.77
CA MET A 88 -19.38 26.57 6.90
C MET A 88 -18.00 27.11 6.50
N GLY A 89 -17.61 27.03 5.22
CA GLY A 89 -16.24 27.37 4.78
C GLY A 89 -15.16 26.38 5.21
N ARG A 90 -15.54 25.16 5.65
CA ARG A 90 -14.65 24.15 6.25
C ARG A 90 -14.30 23.00 5.30
N TYR A 91 -14.83 22.99 4.09
CA TYR A 91 -14.55 21.97 3.07
C TYR A 91 -13.34 22.33 2.20
N VAL A 92 -12.16 22.34 2.79
CA VAL A 92 -10.90 22.75 2.14
C VAL A 92 -9.75 21.80 2.50
N GLY A 93 -8.63 21.89 1.75
CA GLY A 93 -7.42 21.12 2.06
C GLY A 93 -7.65 19.60 2.06
N ILE A 94 -7.34 18.95 3.19
CA ILE A 94 -7.43 17.50 3.35
C ILE A 94 -8.84 16.96 3.65
N VAL A 95 -9.80 17.85 3.95
CA VAL A 95 -11.16 17.48 4.36
C VAL A 95 -11.91 16.65 3.31
N PRO A 96 -11.87 16.98 2.00
CA PRO A 96 -12.48 16.14 0.97
C PRO A 96 -12.04 14.68 1.03
N ASN A 97 -10.73 14.44 1.22
CA ASN A 97 -10.17 13.09 1.30
C ASN A 97 -10.64 12.35 2.55
N MET A 98 -10.76 13.04 3.69
CA MET A 98 -11.28 12.45 4.93
C MET A 98 -12.75 12.03 4.81
N ILE A 99 -13.56 12.85 4.14
CA ILE A 99 -14.97 12.53 3.87
C ILE A 99 -15.08 11.33 2.92
N GLN A 100 -14.39 11.36 1.78
CA GLN A 100 -14.38 10.23 0.84
C GLN A 100 -13.91 8.94 1.52
N SER A 101 -12.86 9.00 2.34
CA SER A 101 -12.37 7.83 3.07
C SER A 101 -13.41 7.25 4.03
N ALA A 102 -14.23 8.07 4.68
CA ALA A 102 -15.30 7.58 5.55
C ALA A 102 -16.38 6.83 4.78
N VAL A 103 -16.77 7.33 3.60
CA VAL A 103 -17.76 6.69 2.71
C VAL A 103 -17.24 5.34 2.22
N ILE A 104 -16.01 5.33 1.69
CA ILE A 104 -15.38 4.16 1.09
C ILE A 104 -15.17 3.05 2.14
N ASN A 105 -14.62 3.41 3.32
CA ASN A 105 -14.45 2.44 4.40
C ASN A 105 -15.78 1.89 4.90
N ARG A 106 -16.86 2.69 4.89
CA ARG A 106 -18.18 2.18 5.28
C ARG A 106 -18.67 1.09 4.34
N ALA A 107 -18.54 1.30 3.04
CA ALA A 107 -18.92 0.32 2.03
C ALA A 107 -18.09 -0.97 2.17
N ALA A 108 -16.76 -0.83 2.31
CA ALA A 108 -15.85 -1.95 2.51
C ALA A 108 -16.13 -2.76 3.80
N MET A 109 -16.59 -2.10 4.86
CA MET A 109 -17.00 -2.75 6.11
C MET A 109 -18.39 -3.42 6.05
N ARG A 110 -19.15 -3.25 4.95
CA ARG A 110 -20.45 -3.92 4.77
C ARG A 110 -20.33 -5.11 3.84
N SER A 111 -19.83 -4.91 2.61
CA SER A 111 -19.70 -6.00 1.65
C SER A 111 -18.86 -5.61 0.42
N ALA A 112 -18.41 -6.61 -0.33
CA ALA A 112 -17.75 -6.40 -1.62
C ALA A 112 -18.68 -5.75 -2.67
N PRO A 113 -19.93 -6.21 -2.88
CA PRO A 113 -20.86 -5.58 -3.82
C PRO A 113 -21.06 -4.08 -3.59
N GLU A 114 -21.22 -3.66 -2.34
CA GLU A 114 -21.43 -2.24 -2.01
C GLU A 114 -20.17 -1.40 -2.31
N LEU A 115 -18.98 -1.93 -2.00
CA LEU A 115 -17.73 -1.25 -2.35
C LEU A 115 -17.52 -1.19 -3.86
N ILE A 116 -17.82 -2.27 -4.58
CA ILE A 116 -17.74 -2.33 -6.05
C ILE A 116 -18.67 -1.28 -6.68
N GLU A 117 -19.94 -1.23 -6.25
CA GLU A 117 -20.92 -0.26 -6.74
C GLU A 117 -20.44 1.18 -6.50
N LEU A 118 -19.96 1.46 -5.29
CA LEU A 118 -19.42 2.77 -4.95
C LEU A 118 -18.23 3.16 -5.82
N LEU A 119 -17.30 2.22 -6.06
CA LEU A 119 -16.10 2.48 -6.84
C LEU A 119 -16.35 2.49 -8.35
N LYS A 120 -17.50 2.01 -8.85
CA LYS A 120 -17.88 2.23 -10.25
C LYS A 120 -18.14 3.73 -10.53
N ASP A 121 -18.61 4.48 -9.53
CA ASP A 121 -18.66 5.93 -9.59
C ASP A 121 -17.22 6.49 -9.43
N ASN A 122 -16.62 6.96 -10.52
CA ASN A 122 -15.21 7.43 -10.62
C ASN A 122 -14.83 8.61 -9.68
N LYS A 123 -15.73 9.01 -8.78
CA LYS A 123 -15.52 10.07 -7.78
C LYS A 123 -14.69 9.61 -6.57
N PHE A 124 -14.52 8.31 -6.39
CA PHE A 124 -13.88 7.74 -5.21
C PHE A 124 -12.51 7.11 -5.53
N SER A 125 -11.51 7.44 -4.71
CA SER A 125 -10.17 6.87 -4.81
C SER A 125 -10.06 5.58 -4.00
N VAL A 126 -9.63 4.50 -4.65
CA VAL A 126 -9.46 3.19 -4.01
C VAL A 126 -8.40 3.20 -2.89
N GLN A 127 -7.45 4.13 -2.92
CA GLN A 127 -6.39 4.25 -1.92
C GLN A 127 -6.91 4.55 -0.50
N ALA A 128 -8.17 4.95 -0.38
CA ALA A 128 -8.80 5.28 0.89
C ALA A 128 -9.38 4.08 1.65
N VAL A 129 -9.40 2.87 1.07
CA VAL A 129 -9.89 1.65 1.74
C VAL A 129 -8.80 1.14 2.70
N THR A 130 -9.09 1.19 4.00
CA THR A 130 -8.18 0.71 5.05
C THR A 130 -8.78 -0.41 5.90
N ASN A 131 -10.09 -0.59 5.87
CA ASN A 131 -10.80 -1.61 6.65
C ASN A 131 -11.77 -2.40 5.77
N PHE A 132 -11.89 -3.70 6.04
CA PHE A 132 -12.81 -4.61 5.36
C PHE A 132 -13.68 -5.35 6.38
N ALA A 133 -14.85 -5.81 5.95
CA ALA A 133 -15.66 -6.73 6.73
C ALA A 133 -14.92 -8.06 6.97
N PRO A 134 -15.13 -8.76 8.11
CA PRO A 134 -14.50 -10.07 8.35
C PRO A 134 -14.81 -11.13 7.29
N ASP A 135 -16.01 -11.07 6.73
CA ASP A 135 -16.56 -11.95 5.69
C ASP A 135 -16.49 -11.31 4.29
N PHE A 136 -15.70 -10.24 4.11
CA PHE A 136 -15.56 -9.57 2.83
C PHE A 136 -15.08 -10.53 1.73
N ASN A 137 -15.76 -10.51 0.59
CA ASN A 137 -15.45 -11.35 -0.57
C ASN A 137 -14.38 -10.68 -1.45
N PHE A 138 -13.11 -10.87 -1.09
CA PHE A 138 -11.98 -10.28 -1.83
C PHE A 138 -11.86 -10.81 -3.26
N THR A 139 -12.22 -12.07 -3.52
CA THR A 139 -12.19 -12.67 -4.86
C THR A 139 -13.12 -11.94 -5.82
N GLU A 140 -14.37 -11.73 -5.41
CA GLU A 140 -15.36 -10.96 -6.19
C GLU A 140 -14.89 -9.53 -6.43
N TYR A 141 -14.41 -8.86 -5.37
CA TYR A 141 -13.89 -7.49 -5.48
C TYR A 141 -12.72 -7.37 -6.47
N ILE A 142 -11.76 -8.28 -6.44
CA ILE A 142 -10.59 -8.28 -7.34
C ILE A 142 -11.04 -8.51 -8.78
N ASN A 143 -11.88 -9.51 -9.02
CA ASN A 143 -12.38 -9.83 -10.36
C ASN A 143 -13.10 -8.63 -11.00
N ASP A 144 -13.97 -7.96 -10.26
CA ASP A 144 -14.76 -6.86 -10.79
C ASP A 144 -13.97 -5.56 -10.97
N MET A 145 -12.98 -5.31 -10.11
CA MET A 145 -12.27 -4.01 -10.07
C MET A 145 -10.90 -4.00 -10.74
N ASN A 146 -10.32 -5.15 -11.06
CA ASN A 146 -8.97 -5.20 -11.66
C ASN A 146 -8.91 -4.49 -13.01
N GLY A 147 -9.88 -4.74 -13.90
CA GLY A 147 -9.95 -4.07 -15.21
C GLY A 147 -10.08 -2.54 -15.13
N ALA A 148 -10.61 -2.03 -14.02
CA ALA A 148 -10.73 -0.59 -13.76
C ALA A 148 -9.49 0.01 -13.07
N GLY A 149 -8.49 -0.80 -12.72
CA GLY A 149 -7.34 -0.37 -11.93
C GLY A 149 -7.71 0.06 -10.50
N LYS A 150 -8.80 -0.48 -9.95
CA LYS A 150 -9.36 -0.09 -8.65
C LYS A 150 -9.27 -1.19 -7.59
N VAL A 151 -8.24 -2.02 -7.65
CA VAL A 151 -7.93 -3.01 -6.62
C VAL A 151 -6.87 -2.43 -5.68
N THR A 152 -7.11 -2.50 -4.38
CA THR A 152 -6.11 -2.06 -3.39
C THR A 152 -5.04 -3.12 -3.13
N ASN A 153 -3.84 -2.68 -2.76
CA ASN A 153 -2.81 -3.59 -2.23
C ASN A 153 -3.32 -4.32 -0.98
N SER A 154 -4.12 -3.67 -0.13
CA SER A 154 -4.71 -4.30 1.06
C SER A 154 -5.60 -5.49 0.69
N ALA A 155 -6.40 -5.40 -0.38
CA ALA A 155 -7.24 -6.53 -0.82
C ALA A 155 -6.39 -7.75 -1.22
N TRP A 156 -5.29 -7.53 -1.96
CA TRP A 156 -4.33 -8.60 -2.28
C TRP A 156 -3.67 -9.19 -1.03
N LYS A 157 -3.24 -8.34 -0.10
CA LYS A 157 -2.67 -8.79 1.19
C LYS A 157 -3.64 -9.68 1.96
N PHE A 158 -4.89 -9.23 2.12
CA PHE A 158 -5.91 -9.96 2.88
C PHE A 158 -6.32 -11.26 2.20
N LEU A 159 -6.50 -11.27 0.88
CA LEU A 159 -6.83 -12.50 0.16
C LEU A 159 -5.68 -13.50 0.26
N ALA A 160 -4.43 -13.07 0.06
CA ALA A 160 -3.27 -13.96 0.16
C ALA A 160 -3.11 -14.56 1.56
N ALA A 161 -3.35 -13.77 2.60
CA ALA A 161 -3.32 -14.24 3.98
C ALA A 161 -4.44 -15.24 4.31
N LYS A 162 -5.61 -15.12 3.67
CA LYS A 162 -6.81 -15.92 3.94
C LYS A 162 -6.90 -17.18 3.07
N ASP A 163 -6.58 -17.04 1.79
CA ASP A 163 -6.70 -18.04 0.74
C ASP A 163 -5.55 -17.90 -0.28
N PRO A 164 -4.38 -18.49 0.02
CA PRO A 164 -3.20 -18.43 -0.84
C PRO A 164 -3.41 -19.07 -2.22
N ASP A 165 -4.21 -20.14 -2.28
CA ASP A 165 -4.45 -20.89 -3.53
C ASP A 165 -5.35 -20.10 -4.46
N GLN A 166 -6.43 -19.51 -3.95
CA GLN A 166 -7.28 -18.61 -4.72
C GLN A 166 -6.48 -17.38 -5.19
N THR A 167 -5.63 -16.83 -4.33
CA THR A 167 -4.74 -15.72 -4.71
C THR A 167 -3.83 -16.10 -5.87
N ARG A 168 -3.17 -17.27 -5.79
CA ARG A 168 -2.30 -17.78 -6.84
C ARG A 168 -3.05 -17.91 -8.17
N SER A 169 -4.26 -18.48 -8.16
CA SER A 169 -5.10 -18.60 -9.37
C SER A 169 -5.31 -17.24 -10.03
N LEU A 170 -5.76 -16.24 -9.27
CA LEU A 170 -6.04 -14.90 -9.80
C LEU A 170 -4.77 -14.23 -10.35
N LEU A 171 -3.64 -14.38 -9.66
CA LEU A 171 -2.37 -13.82 -10.11
C LEU A 171 -1.88 -14.44 -11.42
N ILE A 172 -1.99 -15.76 -11.56
CA ILE A 172 -1.64 -16.49 -12.80
C ILE A 172 -2.57 -16.09 -13.95
N GLU A 173 -3.85 -15.89 -13.67
CA GLU A 173 -4.84 -15.36 -14.64
C GLU A 173 -4.55 -13.90 -15.06
N GLY A 174 -3.54 -13.25 -14.49
CA GLY A 174 -3.12 -11.90 -14.85
C GLY A 174 -3.88 -10.80 -14.11
N LEU A 175 -4.61 -11.14 -13.04
CA LEU A 175 -5.34 -10.15 -12.25
C LEU A 175 -4.44 -9.34 -11.30
N GLY A 176 -3.16 -9.66 -11.17
CA GLY A 176 -2.19 -8.91 -10.34
C GLY A 176 -1.92 -7.45 -10.76
N GLY A 177 -2.60 -6.98 -11.80
CA GLY A 177 -2.47 -5.65 -12.38
C GLY A 177 -1.30 -5.54 -13.36
N SER A 178 -1.44 -4.66 -14.35
CA SER A 178 -0.39 -4.38 -15.35
C SER A 178 0.90 -3.80 -14.77
N SER A 179 0.84 -3.30 -13.53
CA SER A 179 1.96 -2.70 -12.79
C SER A 179 2.57 -3.64 -11.76
N GLY A 180 2.19 -4.92 -11.69
CA GLY A 180 2.77 -5.92 -10.78
C GLY A 180 2.52 -5.69 -9.27
N ASN A 181 1.84 -4.61 -8.88
CA ASN A 181 1.58 -4.27 -7.47
C ASN A 181 0.82 -5.36 -6.70
N GLY A 182 -0.07 -6.11 -7.37
CA GLY A 182 -0.81 -7.20 -6.75
C GLY A 182 0.10 -8.33 -6.26
N PHE A 183 1.18 -8.62 -6.98
CA PHE A 183 2.15 -9.65 -6.56
C PHE A 183 2.89 -9.25 -5.29
N SER A 184 3.49 -8.06 -5.26
CA SER A 184 4.20 -7.59 -4.05
C SER A 184 3.28 -7.57 -2.84
N ALA A 185 2.04 -7.09 -3.02
CA ALA A 185 1.06 -7.05 -1.96
C ALA A 185 0.62 -8.45 -1.48
N ALA A 186 0.37 -9.39 -2.39
CA ALA A 186 0.02 -10.77 -2.02
C ALA A 186 1.15 -11.46 -1.26
N VAL A 187 2.39 -11.27 -1.71
CA VAL A 187 3.58 -11.81 -1.05
C VAL A 187 3.76 -11.22 0.35
N GLU A 188 3.51 -9.93 0.55
CA GLU A 188 3.46 -9.32 1.89
C GLU A 188 2.36 -9.93 2.76
N GLY A 189 1.17 -10.20 2.21
CA GLY A 189 0.08 -10.90 2.91
C GLY A 189 0.50 -12.29 3.40
N MET A 190 1.16 -13.07 2.54
CA MET A 190 1.70 -14.38 2.89
C MET A 190 2.76 -14.28 3.99
N ALA A 191 3.63 -13.27 3.94
CA ALA A 191 4.69 -13.09 4.92
C ALA A 191 4.15 -12.79 6.32
N ILE A 192 3.04 -12.06 6.42
CA ILE A 192 2.38 -11.75 7.70
C ILE A 192 1.91 -13.00 8.43
N ILE A 193 1.44 -14.03 7.70
CA ILE A 193 0.86 -15.24 8.30
C ILE A 193 1.89 -16.37 8.43
N ASN A 194 2.67 -16.60 7.37
CA ASN A 194 3.55 -17.78 7.25
C ASN A 194 5.04 -17.44 7.44
N GLY A 195 5.37 -16.15 7.60
CA GLY A 195 6.74 -15.67 7.66
C GLY A 195 7.38 -15.45 6.29
N GLU A 196 8.47 -14.68 6.29
CA GLU A 196 9.13 -14.18 5.08
C GLU A 196 9.63 -15.30 4.15
N THR A 197 10.20 -16.37 4.70
CA THR A 197 10.76 -17.47 3.91
C THR A 197 9.70 -18.30 3.21
N GLU A 198 8.57 -18.60 3.87
CA GLU A 198 7.49 -19.36 3.24
C GLU A 198 6.76 -18.51 2.19
N ALA A 199 6.62 -17.21 2.41
CA ALA A 199 6.11 -16.28 1.40
C ALA A 199 7.00 -16.25 0.15
N ALA A 200 8.32 -16.25 0.33
CA ALA A 200 9.28 -16.34 -0.77
C ALA A 200 9.14 -17.65 -1.56
N LYS A 201 9.09 -18.80 -0.86
CA LYS A 201 8.91 -20.12 -1.50
C LYS A 201 7.59 -20.19 -2.27
N TRP A 202 6.50 -19.70 -1.69
CA TRP A 202 5.20 -19.64 -2.35
C TRP A 202 5.28 -18.80 -3.63
N TYR A 203 5.86 -17.61 -3.57
CA TYR A 203 6.04 -16.75 -4.74
C TYR A 203 6.88 -17.40 -5.83
N VAL A 204 8.05 -17.94 -5.46
CA VAL A 204 8.97 -18.60 -6.40
C VAL A 204 8.29 -19.81 -7.07
N SER A 205 7.49 -20.57 -6.32
CA SER A 205 6.83 -21.79 -6.84
C SER A 205 5.81 -21.54 -7.95
N MET A 206 5.30 -20.31 -8.09
CA MET A 206 4.32 -19.97 -9.13
C MET A 206 4.94 -19.18 -10.30
N LEU A 207 6.21 -18.78 -10.23
CA LEU A 207 6.84 -17.97 -11.29
C LEU A 207 6.76 -18.64 -12.65
N ASP A 208 6.94 -19.96 -12.70
CA ASP A 208 6.93 -20.73 -13.94
C ASP A 208 5.56 -20.84 -14.61
N GLU A 209 4.48 -20.59 -13.87
CA GLU A 209 3.11 -20.56 -14.37
C GLU A 209 2.69 -19.19 -14.91
N ILE A 210 3.48 -18.14 -14.63
CA ILE A 210 3.16 -16.78 -15.00
C ILE A 210 3.80 -16.45 -16.37
N PRO A 211 3.06 -15.78 -17.29
CA PRO A 211 3.61 -15.30 -18.56
C PRO A 211 4.85 -14.44 -18.36
N GLU A 212 5.84 -14.56 -19.25
CA GLU A 212 7.17 -13.92 -19.11
C GLU A 212 7.09 -12.42 -18.82
N THR A 213 6.23 -11.69 -19.53
CA THR A 213 6.06 -10.23 -19.34
C THR A 213 5.55 -9.90 -17.94
N THR A 214 4.55 -10.63 -17.46
CA THR A 214 3.99 -10.48 -16.10
C THR A 214 4.99 -10.92 -15.05
N ARG A 215 5.76 -11.99 -15.30
CA ARG A 215 6.81 -12.49 -14.41
C ARG A 215 7.87 -11.41 -14.16
N LYS A 216 8.42 -10.82 -15.23
CA LYS A 216 9.41 -9.73 -15.15
C LYS A 216 8.90 -8.55 -14.35
N GLU A 217 7.67 -8.11 -14.64
CA GLU A 217 7.05 -7.00 -13.92
C GLU A 217 6.82 -7.32 -12.44
N SER A 218 6.38 -8.55 -12.12
CA SER A 218 6.21 -8.98 -10.73
C SER A 218 7.52 -8.99 -9.93
N LEU A 219 8.60 -9.50 -10.54
CA LEU A 219 9.94 -9.53 -9.94
C LEU A 219 10.45 -8.10 -9.72
N ARG A 220 10.28 -7.23 -10.72
CA ARG A 220 10.63 -5.81 -10.63
C ARG A 220 9.93 -5.14 -9.44
N MET A 221 8.63 -5.34 -9.31
CA MET A 221 7.86 -4.70 -8.23
C MET A 221 8.22 -5.23 -6.86
N LEU A 222 8.46 -6.54 -6.74
CA LEU A 222 8.89 -7.11 -5.48
C LEU A 222 10.27 -6.58 -5.06
N ALA A 223 11.22 -6.42 -6.00
CA ALA A 223 12.54 -5.83 -5.70
C ALA A 223 12.49 -4.35 -5.28
N LEU A 224 11.42 -3.63 -5.66
CA LEU A 224 11.18 -2.24 -5.26
C LEU A 224 10.47 -2.12 -3.90
N SER A 225 10.04 -3.23 -3.30
CA SER A 225 9.47 -3.24 -1.94
C SER A 225 10.54 -2.97 -0.88
N ASP A 226 10.11 -2.74 0.36
CA ASP A 226 11.04 -2.49 1.48
C ASP A 226 11.95 -3.70 1.72
N ALA A 227 13.18 -3.40 2.14
CA ALA A 227 14.20 -4.40 2.42
C ALA A 227 13.69 -5.43 3.46
N SER A 228 13.65 -6.69 3.07
CA SER A 228 13.19 -7.79 3.93
C SER A 228 13.99 -9.06 3.64
N PRO A 229 14.13 -9.99 4.62
CA PRO A 229 14.74 -11.30 4.41
C PRO A 229 14.09 -12.10 3.27
N ARG A 230 12.85 -11.75 2.92
CA ARG A 230 12.12 -12.32 1.80
C ARG A 230 12.77 -12.03 0.45
N LEU A 231 13.37 -10.86 0.25
CA LEU A 231 14.00 -10.53 -1.04
C LEU A 231 15.21 -11.45 -1.30
N GLU A 232 16.02 -11.70 -0.27
CA GLU A 232 17.11 -12.67 -0.32
C GLU A 232 16.57 -14.10 -0.56
N ALA A 233 15.55 -14.51 0.19
CA ALA A 233 14.95 -15.83 0.02
C ALA A 233 14.32 -16.04 -1.37
N VAL A 234 13.72 -15.00 -1.96
CA VAL A 234 13.25 -15.03 -3.35
C VAL A 234 14.42 -15.18 -4.29
N PHE A 235 15.44 -14.33 -4.19
CA PHE A 235 16.63 -14.41 -5.04
C PHE A 235 17.26 -15.81 -5.02
N ASN A 236 17.44 -16.39 -3.83
CA ASN A 236 18.01 -17.73 -3.65
C ASN A 236 17.09 -18.84 -4.21
N GLY A 237 15.78 -18.62 -4.21
CA GLY A 237 14.79 -19.54 -4.76
C GLY A 237 14.69 -19.53 -6.29
N LEU A 238 15.05 -18.42 -6.95
CA LEU A 238 15.01 -18.31 -8.41
C LEU A 238 15.92 -19.37 -9.05
N GLN A 239 15.38 -20.15 -9.99
CA GLN A 239 16.15 -21.19 -10.71
C GLN A 239 16.78 -20.66 -12.00
N SER A 240 16.15 -19.66 -12.62
CA SER A 240 16.63 -19.03 -13.84
C SER A 240 17.74 -18.02 -13.54
N GLU A 241 18.91 -18.19 -14.16
CA GLU A 241 19.98 -17.18 -14.10
C GLU A 241 19.52 -15.82 -14.64
N GLN A 242 18.64 -15.82 -15.65
CA GLN A 242 18.07 -14.60 -16.21
C GLN A 242 17.19 -13.88 -15.19
N ASP A 243 16.32 -14.62 -14.49
CA ASP A 243 15.45 -14.04 -13.45
C ASP A 243 16.29 -13.54 -12.27
N ARG A 244 17.35 -14.27 -11.88
CA ARG A 244 18.31 -13.81 -10.86
C ARG A 244 19.00 -12.52 -11.26
N ALA A 245 19.49 -12.45 -12.51
CA ALA A 245 20.16 -11.25 -13.02
C ALA A 245 19.21 -10.04 -13.05
N GLU A 246 17.98 -10.25 -13.52
CA GLU A 246 16.96 -9.19 -13.60
C GLU A 246 16.48 -8.74 -12.22
N PHE A 247 16.18 -9.68 -11.32
CA PHE A 247 15.77 -9.38 -9.95
C PHE A 247 16.90 -8.67 -9.18
N GLY A 248 18.14 -9.19 -9.25
CA GLY A 248 19.32 -8.55 -8.68
C GLY A 248 19.55 -7.13 -9.19
N ALA A 249 19.40 -6.91 -10.51
CA ALA A 249 19.53 -5.59 -11.11
C ALA A 249 18.47 -4.59 -10.61
N ASN A 250 17.25 -5.07 -10.34
CA ASN A 250 16.20 -4.26 -9.75
C ASN A 250 16.47 -3.93 -8.28
N LEU A 251 17.07 -4.85 -7.52
CA LEU A 251 17.48 -4.59 -6.13
C LEU A 251 18.56 -3.50 -6.06
N LEU A 252 19.54 -3.50 -6.98
CA LEU A 252 20.56 -2.45 -7.05
C LEU A 252 19.98 -1.06 -7.38
N ASN A 253 18.84 -1.00 -8.07
CA ASN A 253 18.12 0.25 -8.32
C ASN A 253 17.38 0.79 -7.09
N ASN A 254 17.22 -0.03 -6.04
CA ASN A 254 16.53 0.33 -4.82
C ASN A 254 17.53 0.66 -3.70
N TYR A 255 17.81 1.95 -3.51
CA TYR A 255 18.76 2.46 -2.51
C TYR A 255 18.41 2.11 -1.06
N ARG A 256 17.18 1.64 -0.79
CA ARG A 256 16.73 1.23 0.55
C ARG A 256 17.05 -0.24 0.83
N THR A 257 17.40 -1.01 -0.19
CA THR A 257 17.61 -2.44 -0.06
C THR A 257 19.05 -2.76 0.27
N LYS A 258 19.23 -3.51 1.36
CA LYS A 258 20.49 -4.14 1.73
C LYS A 258 20.77 -5.28 0.76
N THR A 259 21.89 -5.19 0.04
CA THR A 259 22.30 -6.15 -1.00
C THR A 259 23.63 -6.81 -0.67
N GLU A 260 24.09 -6.74 0.58
CA GLU A 260 25.37 -7.30 1.02
C GLU A 260 25.41 -8.83 0.87
N TRP A 261 24.27 -9.50 0.98
CA TRP A 261 24.13 -10.95 0.75
C TRP A 261 24.38 -11.35 -0.72
N LEU A 262 24.36 -10.40 -1.68
CA LEU A 262 24.81 -10.69 -3.05
C LEU A 262 26.32 -10.96 -3.13
N LEU A 263 27.09 -10.66 -2.08
CA LEU A 263 28.53 -10.96 -2.03
C LEU A 263 28.83 -12.46 -1.95
N ASP A 264 27.88 -13.25 -1.45
CA ASP A 264 27.99 -14.71 -1.35
C ASP A 264 27.82 -15.39 -2.72
N GLU A 265 27.35 -14.65 -3.73
CA GLU A 265 27.19 -15.14 -5.09
C GLU A 265 28.53 -15.19 -5.86
N SER A 266 28.56 -16.06 -6.87
CA SER A 266 29.70 -16.17 -7.77
C SER A 266 29.95 -14.84 -8.51
N VAL A 267 31.20 -14.61 -8.91
CA VAL A 267 31.59 -13.40 -9.67
C VAL A 267 30.82 -13.33 -10.99
N GLU A 268 30.53 -14.47 -11.60
CA GLU A 268 29.76 -14.59 -12.84
C GLU A 268 28.31 -14.14 -12.66
N VAL A 269 27.63 -14.60 -11.59
CA VAL A 269 26.25 -14.20 -11.28
C VAL A 269 26.18 -12.71 -10.98
N ARG A 270 27.08 -12.21 -10.12
CA ARG A 270 27.20 -10.77 -9.85
C ARG A 270 27.45 -9.99 -11.15
N GLY A 271 28.28 -10.51 -12.05
CA GLY A 271 28.58 -9.89 -13.34
C GLY A 271 27.33 -9.70 -14.20
N LYS A 272 26.52 -10.75 -14.33
CA LYS A 272 25.23 -10.70 -15.06
C LYS A 272 24.24 -9.70 -14.46
N ILE A 273 24.22 -9.59 -13.12
CA ILE A 273 23.41 -8.60 -12.40
C ILE A 273 23.85 -7.18 -12.77
N ILE A 274 25.16 -6.89 -12.74
CA ILE A 274 25.67 -5.57 -13.12
C ILE A 274 25.35 -5.27 -14.59
N GLU A 275 25.58 -6.21 -15.51
CA GLU A 275 25.27 -6.00 -16.93
C GLU A 275 23.79 -5.64 -17.15
N HIS A 276 22.87 -6.32 -16.47
CA HIS A 276 21.44 -5.99 -16.52
C HIS A 276 21.14 -4.62 -15.88
N TRP A 277 21.73 -4.34 -14.73
CA TRP A 277 21.57 -3.05 -14.05
C TRP A 277 22.06 -1.88 -14.92
N MET A 278 23.19 -2.04 -15.62
CA MET A 278 23.71 -1.07 -16.58
C MET A 278 22.72 -0.83 -17.72
N LYS A 279 22.25 -1.91 -18.37
CA LYS A 279 21.25 -1.83 -19.46
C LYS A 279 19.99 -1.11 -19.02
N ASN A 280 19.44 -1.48 -17.85
CA ASN A 280 18.22 -0.89 -17.31
C ASN A 280 18.42 0.60 -16.95
N THR A 281 19.58 0.94 -16.37
CA THR A 281 19.88 2.33 -15.99
C THR A 281 20.02 3.23 -17.21
N MET A 282 20.77 2.80 -18.23
CA MET A 282 20.92 3.56 -19.49
C MET A 282 19.59 3.74 -20.21
N ALA A 283 18.76 2.69 -20.26
CA ALA A 283 17.42 2.78 -20.83
C ALA A 283 16.53 3.80 -20.11
N ARG A 284 16.61 3.86 -18.76
CA ARG A 284 15.84 4.78 -17.93
C ARG A 284 16.32 6.22 -18.02
N THR A 285 17.63 6.47 -17.99
CA THR A 285 18.20 7.82 -17.99
C THR A 285 18.28 8.45 -19.37
N LYS A 286 18.08 7.67 -20.44
CA LYS A 286 18.28 8.10 -21.84
C LYS A 286 19.67 8.73 -22.05
N GLY A 287 20.67 8.26 -21.30
CA GLY A 287 22.01 8.83 -21.28
C GLY A 287 23.05 7.82 -20.82
N PRO A 288 24.34 8.15 -20.97
CA PRO A 288 25.42 7.26 -20.58
C PRO A 288 25.40 7.02 -19.06
N LEU A 289 25.69 5.78 -18.66
CA LEU A 289 25.87 5.44 -17.26
C LEU A 289 27.09 6.19 -16.70
N ASN A 290 26.96 6.77 -15.51
CA ASN A 290 28.08 7.43 -14.85
C ASN A 290 29.13 6.37 -14.44
N ALA A 291 30.35 6.46 -14.99
CA ALA A 291 31.43 5.54 -14.67
C ALA A 291 31.71 5.47 -13.15
N LYS A 292 31.56 6.58 -12.42
CA LYS A 292 31.70 6.62 -10.95
C LYS A 292 30.63 5.78 -10.27
N GLU A 293 29.40 5.80 -10.77
CA GLU A 293 28.29 5.01 -10.23
C GLU A 293 28.54 3.51 -10.46
N LEU A 294 29.00 3.13 -11.65
CA LEU A 294 29.40 1.75 -11.96
C LEU A 294 30.54 1.27 -11.06
N ILE A 295 31.61 2.07 -10.92
CA ILE A 295 32.74 1.75 -10.03
C ILE A 295 32.27 1.55 -8.59
N ASN A 296 31.47 2.47 -8.05
CA ASN A 296 30.93 2.35 -6.70
C ASN A 296 30.08 1.08 -6.52
N THR A 297 29.30 0.70 -7.53
CA THR A 297 28.50 -0.54 -7.48
C THR A 297 29.38 -1.78 -7.54
N MET A 298 30.41 -1.80 -8.39
CA MET A 298 31.40 -2.90 -8.45
C MET A 298 32.22 -3.03 -7.16
N ASP A 299 32.55 -1.91 -6.51
CA ASP A 299 33.21 -1.87 -5.21
C ASP A 299 32.33 -2.48 -4.12
N LYS A 300 31.05 -2.06 -4.06
CA LYS A 300 30.07 -2.62 -3.12
C LYS A 300 29.87 -4.12 -3.30
N LEU A 301 29.97 -4.60 -4.54
CA LEU A 301 29.85 -6.02 -4.87
C LEU A 301 31.20 -6.75 -4.92
N ASN A 302 32.28 -6.15 -4.42
CA ASN A 302 33.62 -6.75 -4.30
C ASN A 302 34.11 -7.50 -5.57
N PHE A 303 34.06 -6.83 -6.73
CA PHE A 303 34.54 -7.42 -7.98
C PHE A 303 36.08 -7.47 -8.07
N PRO A 304 36.67 -8.56 -8.59
CA PRO A 304 38.09 -8.61 -8.97
C PRO A 304 38.45 -7.63 -10.08
N GLU A 305 39.70 -7.16 -10.12
CA GLU A 305 40.19 -6.15 -11.07
C GLU A 305 39.93 -6.54 -12.54
N GLU A 306 40.26 -7.77 -12.93
CA GLU A 306 40.03 -8.28 -14.29
C GLU A 306 38.55 -8.21 -14.71
N SER A 307 37.63 -8.52 -13.78
CA SER A 307 36.19 -8.43 -14.04
C SER A 307 35.70 -6.98 -14.13
N ARG A 308 36.32 -6.06 -13.39
CA ARG A 308 36.02 -4.62 -13.46
C ARG A 308 36.39 -4.06 -14.82
N GLU A 309 37.57 -4.38 -15.33
CA GLU A 309 38.03 -3.93 -16.65
C GLU A 309 37.06 -4.37 -17.76
N LYS A 310 36.63 -5.64 -17.70
CA LYS A 310 35.62 -6.18 -18.62
C LYS A 310 34.31 -5.41 -18.53
N LEU A 311 33.78 -5.14 -17.34
CA LEU A 311 32.51 -4.41 -17.17
C LEU A 311 32.62 -2.94 -17.57
N LEU A 312 33.75 -2.28 -17.29
CA LEU A 312 34.02 -0.91 -17.74
C LEU A 312 34.09 -0.80 -19.26
N SER A 313 34.60 -1.82 -19.94
CA SER A 313 34.62 -1.86 -21.42
C SER A 313 33.24 -1.89 -22.07
N LEU A 314 32.18 -2.20 -21.30
CA LEU A 314 30.79 -2.18 -21.76
C LEU A 314 30.18 -0.78 -21.75
N LEU A 315 30.84 0.21 -21.13
CA LEU A 315 30.39 1.59 -21.19
C LEU A 315 30.56 2.15 -22.62
N PRO A 316 29.57 2.89 -23.15
CA PRO A 316 29.77 3.59 -24.40
C PRO A 316 30.96 4.57 -24.26
N PRO A 317 31.80 4.73 -25.30
CA PRO A 317 32.91 5.65 -25.25
C PRO A 317 32.41 7.05 -24.89
N THR A 318 32.97 7.64 -23.83
CA THR A 318 32.63 9.00 -23.42
C THR A 318 32.98 9.94 -24.57
N SER A 319 31.99 10.61 -25.13
CA SER A 319 32.22 11.70 -26.08
C SER A 319 32.96 12.81 -25.34
N ASN A 320 34.22 13.04 -25.70
CA ASN A 320 35.01 14.19 -25.23
C ASN A 320 34.37 15.51 -25.67
#